data_AF-A0A7U6KLR8-F1
#
_entry.id   AF-A0A7U6KLR8-F1
#
_cell.length_a   1.000
_cell.length_b   1.000
_cell.length_c   1.000
_cell.angle_alpha   90.00
_cell.angle_beta   90.00
_cell.angle_gamma   90.00
#
_symmetry.space_group_name_H-M   'P 1'
#
loop_
_entity.id
_entity.type
_entity.pdbx_description
1 polymer ?
#
loop_
_entity_poly.entity_id
_entity_poly.type
_entity_poly.pdbx_seq_one_letter_code
_entity_poly.pdbx_strand_id
1 'polypeptide(L)'
;MFKEYTQYDALALAALVNSGELSAKELLDAAVYQANKLNPKLNAIIHRFDERAYNAAQAGLPSGVFTGVPYLLKDLSFSFAGEPITMGSRSVTIPLRKRQRNRQTHESDRRQYLWQNQYARVWLDYHH
;
A
#
# COMPACT_ATOMS: atom_id res chain seq x y z
N MET A 1 -12.23 17.67 -8.62
CA MET A 1 -11.08 16.76 -8.70
C MET A 1 -9.82 17.60 -8.73
N PHE A 2 -8.90 17.37 -7.80
CA PHE A 2 -7.61 18.06 -7.73
C PHE A 2 -6.79 17.80 -9.01
N LYS A 3 -6.47 18.84 -9.78
CA LYS A 3 -5.90 18.72 -11.14
C LYS A 3 -4.39 18.73 -11.12
N GLU A 4 -3.82 19.35 -10.10
CA GLU A 4 -2.41 19.61 -9.89
C GLU A 4 -1.70 18.38 -9.30
N TYR A 5 -2.41 17.26 -9.07
CA TYR A 5 -1.90 16.03 -8.46
C TYR A 5 -0.51 15.60 -8.94
N THR A 6 -0.24 15.66 -10.25
CA THR A 6 1.04 15.21 -10.83
C THR A 6 2.18 16.22 -10.66
N GLN A 7 1.92 17.38 -10.06
CA GLN A 7 2.91 18.45 -9.84
C GLN A 7 3.53 18.38 -8.43
N TYR A 8 3.00 17.54 -7.55
CA TYR A 8 3.45 17.40 -6.17
C TYR A 8 4.09 16.03 -5.92
N ASP A 9 5.09 16.00 -5.05
CA ASP A 9 5.59 14.75 -4.47
C ASP A 9 4.75 14.32 -3.25
N ALA A 10 5.06 13.15 -2.69
CA ALA A 10 4.32 12.61 -1.56
C ALA A 10 4.39 13.48 -0.29
N LEU A 11 5.50 14.19 -0.06
CA LEU A 11 5.64 15.05 1.13
C LEU A 11 4.79 16.31 0.99
N ALA A 12 4.80 16.92 -0.20
CA ALA A 12 3.99 18.09 -0.48
C ALA A 12 2.49 17.75 -0.48
N LEU A 13 2.10 16.60 -1.02
CA LEU A 13 0.72 16.10 -0.91
C LEU A 13 0.30 15.86 0.56
N ALA A 14 1.18 15.29 1.38
CA ALA A 14 0.91 15.13 2.81
C ALA A 14 0.75 16.48 3.53
N ALA A 15 1.53 17.50 3.14
CA ALA A 15 1.40 18.84 3.70
C ALA A 15 0.05 19.49 3.36
N LEU A 16 -0.46 19.30 2.13
CA LEU A 16 -1.80 19.75 1.74
C LEU A 16 -2.91 19.05 2.54
N VAL A 17 -2.73 17.76 2.84
CA VAL A 17 -3.69 17.03 3.68
C VAL A 17 -3.63 17.49 5.13
N ASN A 18 -2.43 17.66 5.69
CA ASN A 18 -2.24 18.06 7.08
C ASN A 18 -2.69 19.51 7.36
N SER A 19 -2.58 20.40 6.37
CA SER A 19 -3.08 21.79 6.46
C SER A 19 -4.60 21.89 6.29
N GLY A 20 -5.26 20.84 5.79
CA GLY A 20 -6.69 20.84 5.49
C GLY A 20 -7.05 21.49 4.15
N GLU A 21 -6.06 21.89 3.35
CA GLU A 21 -6.26 22.40 1.98
C GLU A 21 -6.82 21.33 1.04
N LEU A 22 -6.55 20.05 1.33
CA LEU A 22 -7.07 18.91 0.60
C LEU A 22 -7.47 17.79 1.56
N SER A 23 -8.62 17.16 1.36
CA SER A 23 -8.95 15.95 2.11
C SER A 23 -8.23 14.71 1.56
N ALA A 24 -7.95 13.72 2.41
CA ALA A 24 -7.42 12.43 1.96
C ALA A 24 -8.31 11.76 0.88
N LYS A 25 -9.62 11.97 0.95
CA LYS A 25 -10.56 11.48 -0.07
C LYS A 25 -10.36 12.18 -1.41
N GLU A 26 -10.25 13.50 -1.44
CA GLU A 26 -10.04 14.25 -2.69
C GLU A 26 -8.69 13.90 -3.33
N LEU A 27 -7.67 13.68 -2.50
CA LEU A 27 -6.38 13.20 -2.96
C LEU A 27 -6.47 11.79 -3.56
N LEU A 28 -7.20 10.89 -2.90
CA LEU A 28 -7.46 9.54 -3.41
C LEU A 28 -8.24 9.57 -4.73
N ASP A 29 -9.25 10.43 -4.86
CA ASP A 29 -10.01 10.60 -6.11
C ASP A 29 -9.09 11.00 -7.27
N ALA A 30 -8.14 11.92 -7.03
CA ALA A 30 -7.17 12.33 -8.04
C ALA A 30 -6.19 11.19 -8.42
N ALA A 31 -5.71 10.43 -7.44
CA ALA A 31 -4.83 9.29 -7.68
C ALA A 31 -5.54 8.17 -8.48
N VAL A 32 -6.77 7.83 -8.11
CA VAL A 32 -7.60 6.83 -8.81
C VAL A 32 -7.89 7.27 -10.24
N TYR A 33 -8.19 8.56 -10.46
CA TYR A 33 -8.36 9.12 -11.80
C TYR A 33 -7.10 8.93 -12.66
N GLN A 34 -5.92 9.27 -12.15
CA GLN A 34 -4.66 9.08 -12.89
C GLN A 34 -4.41 7.59 -13.19
N ALA A 35 -4.65 6.72 -12.20
CA ALA A 35 -4.54 5.28 -12.39
C ALA A 35 -5.47 4.79 -13.52
N ASN A 36 -6.74 5.23 -13.54
CA ASN A 36 -7.70 4.85 -14.58
C ASN A 36 -7.32 5.37 -15.97
N LYS A 37 -6.75 6.57 -16.02
CA LYS A 37 -6.30 7.19 -17.27
C LYS A 37 -5.06 6.49 -17.85
N LEU A 38 -4.10 6.12 -17.01
CA LEU A 38 -2.76 5.68 -17.45
C LEU A 38 -2.62 4.15 -17.49
N ASN A 39 -3.25 3.43 -16.55
CA ASN A 39 -3.06 1.98 -16.43
C ASN A 39 -3.46 1.17 -17.67
N PRO A 40 -4.49 1.52 -18.47
CA PRO A 40 -4.80 0.78 -19.69
C PRO A 40 -3.64 0.73 -20.70
N LYS A 41 -2.73 1.71 -20.68
CA LYS A 41 -1.55 1.75 -21.54
C LYS A 41 -0.31 1.16 -20.87
N LEU A 42 -0.17 1.36 -19.56
CA LEU A 42 1.04 0.97 -18.81
C LEU A 42 0.98 -0.45 -18.26
N ASN A 43 -0.22 -0.95 -17.97
CA ASN A 43 -0.45 -2.23 -17.29
C ASN A 43 0.39 -2.39 -16.00
N ALA A 44 0.49 -1.32 -15.21
CA ALA A 44 1.33 -1.25 -14.02
C ALA A 44 0.61 -1.75 -12.74
N ILE A 45 -0.72 -1.67 -12.71
CA ILE A 45 -1.57 -2.05 -11.59
C ILE A 45 -2.37 -3.29 -12.01
N ILE A 46 -2.01 -4.43 -11.43
CA ILE A 46 -2.63 -5.74 -11.73
C ILE A 46 -3.77 -6.10 -10.77
N HIS A 47 -3.80 -5.49 -9.58
CA HIS A 47 -4.83 -5.67 -8.57
C HIS A 47 -5.20 -4.31 -7.99
N ARG A 48 -6.51 -4.06 -7.84
CA ARG A 48 -7.05 -2.82 -7.29
C ARG A 48 -7.82 -3.09 -6.02
N PHE A 49 -7.61 -2.26 -5.02
CA PHE A 49 -8.31 -2.30 -3.74
C PHE A 49 -8.84 -0.90 -3.38
N ASP A 50 -9.37 -0.21 -4.39
CA ASP A 50 -9.83 1.17 -4.30
C ASP A 50 -10.91 1.36 -3.24
N GLU A 51 -11.92 0.47 -3.19
CA GLU A 51 -12.97 0.52 -2.16
C GLU A 51 -12.40 0.46 -0.74
N ARG A 52 -11.38 -0.38 -0.53
CA ARG A 52 -10.70 -0.46 0.76
C ARG A 52 -9.94 0.82 1.09
N ALA A 53 -9.32 1.46 0.10
CA ALA A 53 -8.68 2.75 0.28
C ALA A 53 -9.69 3.86 0.63
N TYR A 54 -10.86 3.88 -0.04
CA TYR A 54 -11.94 4.81 0.26
C TYR A 54 -12.51 4.60 1.68
N ASN A 55 -12.75 3.35 2.07
CA ASN A 55 -13.22 3.02 3.42
C ASN A 55 -12.20 3.45 4.48
N ALA A 56 -10.89 3.29 4.23
CA ALA A 56 -9.85 3.75 5.13
C ALA A 56 -9.81 5.28 5.25
N ALA A 57 -9.93 6.00 4.13
CA ALA A 57 -10.00 7.46 4.12
C ALA A 57 -11.22 7.98 4.90
N GLN A 58 -12.36 7.28 4.83
CA GLN A 58 -13.58 7.63 5.57
C GLN A 58 -13.52 7.29 7.06
N ALA A 59 -12.92 6.16 7.42
CA ALA A 59 -12.83 5.70 8.81
C ALA A 59 -11.85 6.52 9.67
N GLY A 60 -11.01 7.33 9.04
CA GLY A 60 -9.93 8.07 9.69
C GLY A 60 -8.60 7.34 9.57
N LEU A 61 -7.56 8.09 9.26
CA LEU A 61 -6.22 7.57 9.02
C LEU A 61 -5.33 7.80 10.25
N PRO A 62 -4.37 6.90 10.53
CA PRO A 62 -3.38 7.12 11.58
C PRO A 62 -2.52 8.34 11.25
N SER A 63 -2.04 9.02 12.29
CA SER A 63 -1.10 10.14 12.15
C SER A 63 0.30 9.65 11.73
N GLY A 64 0.95 10.41 10.85
CA GLY A 64 2.25 10.09 10.27
C GLY A 64 2.64 11.04 9.14
N VAL A 65 3.89 10.95 8.71
CA VAL A 65 4.47 11.86 7.69
C VAL A 65 3.73 11.79 6.35
N PHE A 66 3.13 10.65 6.03
CA PHE A 66 2.37 10.42 4.79
C PHE A 66 0.88 10.19 5.02
N THR A 67 0.31 10.68 6.14
CA THR A 67 -1.12 10.56 6.40
C THR A 67 -1.93 11.13 5.23
N GLY A 68 -2.83 10.32 4.69
CA GLY A 68 -3.71 10.70 3.58
C GLY A 68 -3.14 10.52 2.18
N VAL A 69 -1.84 10.21 2.03
CA VAL A 69 -1.21 10.05 0.71
C VAL A 69 -1.44 8.62 0.16
N PRO A 70 -2.12 8.44 -0.99
CA PRO A 70 -2.27 7.14 -1.63
C PRO A 70 -0.94 6.66 -2.24
N TYR A 71 -0.69 5.36 -2.21
CA TYR A 71 0.48 4.75 -2.84
C TYR A 71 0.16 3.36 -3.41
N LEU A 72 1.01 2.92 -4.35
CA LEU A 72 0.95 1.56 -4.91
C LEU A 72 1.85 0.62 -4.11
N LEU A 73 1.36 -0.58 -3.84
CA LEU A 73 2.14 -1.64 -3.22
C LEU A 73 2.67 -2.60 -4.28
N LYS A 74 3.99 -2.87 -4.26
CA LYS A 74 4.60 -3.82 -5.19
C LYS A 74 4.20 -5.26 -4.86
N ASP A 75 3.63 -5.95 -5.84
CA ASP A 75 3.32 -7.39 -5.78
C ASP A 75 4.59 -8.23 -5.96
N LEU A 76 5.44 -8.29 -4.93
CA LEU A 76 6.68 -9.09 -4.97
C LEU A 76 7.07 -9.70 -3.63
N SER A 77 6.93 -8.98 -2.51
CA SER A 77 7.43 -9.48 -1.21
C SER A 77 6.65 -9.00 0.01
N PHE A 78 5.77 -8.00 -0.15
CA PHE A 78 4.97 -7.46 0.94
C PHE A 78 3.57 -8.06 0.93
N SER A 79 3.16 -8.60 2.07
CA SER A 79 1.80 -9.10 2.25
C SER A 79 0.87 -7.97 2.65
N PHE A 80 -0.20 -7.79 1.88
CA PHE A 80 -1.31 -6.94 2.29
C PHE A 80 -2.45 -7.81 2.78
N ALA A 81 -2.72 -7.77 4.08
CA ALA A 81 -3.65 -8.69 4.72
C ALA A 81 -5.00 -8.76 3.98
N GLY A 82 -5.37 -9.95 3.51
CA GLY A 82 -6.60 -10.21 2.76
C GLY A 82 -6.45 -10.21 1.23
N GLU A 83 -5.32 -9.74 0.69
CA GLU A 83 -5.04 -9.74 -0.75
C GLU A 83 -4.03 -10.85 -1.14
N PRO A 84 -4.14 -11.44 -2.33
CA PRO A 84 -3.16 -12.39 -2.83
C PRO A 84 -1.83 -11.70 -3.15
N ILE A 85 -0.75 -12.48 -3.12
CA ILE A 85 0.54 -12.11 -3.73
C ILE A 85 0.77 -13.04 -4.91
N THR A 86 1.07 -12.48 -6.08
CA THR A 86 1.35 -13.27 -7.31
C THR A 86 2.82 -13.21 -7.74
N MET A 87 3.58 -12.25 -7.22
CA MET A 87 4.99 -12.02 -7.62
C MET A 87 5.15 -11.85 -9.15
N GLY A 88 4.10 -11.40 -9.83
CA GLY A 88 4.05 -11.30 -11.29
C GLY A 88 4.09 -12.64 -12.04
N SER A 89 3.83 -13.77 -11.38
CA SER A 89 3.87 -15.10 -11.98
C SER A 89 2.51 -15.79 -11.92
N ARG A 90 2.07 -16.36 -13.04
CA ARG A 90 0.83 -17.17 -13.10
C ARG A 90 0.92 -18.46 -12.28
N SER A 91 2.13 -18.95 -12.02
CA SER A 91 2.37 -20.17 -11.25
C SER A 91 2.43 -19.92 -9.75
N VAL A 92 2.46 -18.65 -9.33
CA VAL A 92 2.53 -18.24 -7.93
C VAL A 92 1.24 -17.53 -7.57
N THR A 93 0.46 -18.15 -6.69
CA THR A 93 -0.63 -17.49 -5.99
C THR A 93 -0.52 -17.89 -4.54
N ILE A 94 -0.11 -16.95 -3.68
CA ILE A 94 -0.03 -17.17 -2.24
C ILE A 94 -1.30 -16.60 -1.60
N PRO A 95 -2.30 -17.44 -1.24
CA PRO A 95 -3.48 -16.96 -0.54
C PRO A 95 -3.12 -16.61 0.90
N LEU A 96 -3.36 -15.37 1.31
CA LEU A 96 -3.22 -14.99 2.72
C LEU A 96 -4.45 -15.49 3.50
N ARG A 97 -4.21 -16.46 4.40
CA ARG A 97 -5.24 -16.96 5.32
C ARG A 97 -5.79 -15.80 6.16
N LYS A 98 -7.13 -15.65 6.21
CA LYS A 98 -7.78 -14.82 7.22
C LYS A 98 -7.35 -15.31 8.60
N ARG A 99 -6.86 -14.39 9.44
CA ARG A 99 -6.41 -14.67 10.80
C ARG A 99 -7.55 -15.33 11.58
N GLN A 100 -7.50 -16.65 11.77
CA GLN A 100 -8.35 -17.33 12.74
C GLN A 100 -7.82 -17.00 14.14
N ARG A 101 -8.68 -16.51 15.01
CA ARG A 101 -8.33 -16.09 16.38
C ARG A 101 -8.12 -17.32 17.27
N ASN A 102 -7.09 -18.13 17.00
CA ASN A 102 -6.71 -19.28 17.83
C ASN A 102 -5.40 -19.00 18.56
N ARG A 103 -5.45 -19.15 19.90
CA ARG A 103 -4.40 -18.88 20.91
C ARG A 103 -3.06 -19.62 20.73
N GLN A 104 -2.88 -20.44 19.69
CA GLN A 104 -1.68 -21.28 19.48
C GLN A 104 -0.79 -20.86 18.30
N THR A 105 -1.09 -19.78 17.58
CA THR A 105 -0.30 -19.35 16.40
C THR A 105 0.71 -18.25 16.74
N HIS A 106 1.70 -18.57 17.59
CA HIS A 106 2.77 -17.60 17.94
C HIS A 106 4.08 -17.84 17.17
N GLU A 107 4.29 -19.05 16.62
CA GLU A 107 5.60 -19.47 16.10
C GLU A 107 5.76 -19.29 14.58
N SER A 108 4.74 -19.64 13.78
CA SER A 108 4.80 -19.58 12.31
C SER A 108 4.78 -18.15 11.76
N ASP A 109 3.94 -17.30 12.35
CA ASP A 109 3.82 -15.89 11.95
C ASP A 109 5.08 -15.11 12.32
N ARG A 110 5.70 -15.47 13.47
CA ARG A 110 7.03 -14.97 13.84
C ARG A 110 8.08 -15.37 12.82
N ARG A 111 8.07 -16.60 12.29
CA ARG A 111 9.08 -17.03 11.30
C ARG A 111 8.97 -16.27 9.97
N GLN A 112 7.77 -15.97 9.49
CA GLN A 112 7.62 -15.19 8.26
C GLN A 112 8.04 -13.71 8.45
N TYR A 113 7.69 -13.11 9.59
CA TYR A 113 8.16 -11.78 9.98
C TYR A 113 9.69 -11.73 10.21
N LEU A 114 10.25 -12.75 10.86
CA LEU A 114 11.69 -12.87 11.12
C LEU A 114 12.47 -13.10 9.83
N TRP A 115 11.94 -13.86 8.87
CA TRP A 115 12.57 -14.07 7.56
C TRP A 115 12.65 -12.76 6.76
N GLN A 116 11.56 -11.97 6.73
CA GLN A 116 11.58 -10.66 6.06
C GLN A 116 12.49 -9.64 6.77
N ASN A 117 12.52 -9.63 8.11
CA ASN A 117 13.43 -8.77 8.87
C ASN A 117 14.91 -9.19 8.77
N GLN A 118 15.18 -10.48 8.59
CA GLN A 118 16.54 -10.97 8.42
C GLN A 118 17.11 -10.54 7.06
N TYR A 119 16.29 -10.52 6.00
CA TYR A 119 16.69 -9.91 4.72
C TYR A 119 16.87 -8.39 4.82
N ALA A 120 16.01 -7.68 5.55
CA ALA A 120 16.14 -6.23 5.74
C ALA A 120 17.43 -5.84 6.50
N ARG A 121 17.84 -6.63 7.50
CA ARG A 121 19.12 -6.43 8.21
C ARG A 121 20.33 -6.68 7.31
N VAL A 122 20.33 -7.79 6.56
CA VAL A 122 21.43 -8.10 5.63
C VAL A 122 21.58 -6.99 4.57
N TRP A 123 20.48 -6.39 4.13
CA TRP A 123 20.51 -5.29 3.15
C TRP A 123 21.03 -3.96 3.75
N LEU A 124 20.74 -3.67 5.02
CA LEU A 124 21.30 -2.52 5.75
C LEU A 124 22.79 -2.70 6.06
N ASP A 125 23.22 -3.92 6.40
CA ASP A 125 24.63 -4.23 6.69
C ASP A 125 25.51 -4.25 5.43
N TYR A 126 24.93 -4.44 4.23
CA TYR A 126 25.66 -4.44 2.95
C TYR A 126 25.90 -3.03 2.36
N HIS A 127 25.27 -1.99 2.93
CA HIS A 127 25.32 -0.61 2.44
C HIS A 127 25.98 0.37 3.42
N HIS A 128 26.87 -0.12 4.29
CA HIS A 128 27.77 0.69 5.11
C HIS A 128 29.23 0.49 4.71
#